data_AF-A0A1K1QDE4-F1
#
_entry.id   AF-A0A1K1QDE4-F1
#
_cell.length_a   1.000
_cell.length_b   1.000
_cell.length_c   1.000
_cell.angle_alpha   90.00
_cell.angle_beta   90.00
_cell.angle_gamma   90.00
#
_symmetry.space_group_name_H-M   'P 1'
#
loop_
_entity.id
_entity.type
_entity.pdbx_description
1 polymer ?
#
loop_
_entity_poly.entity_id
_entity_poly.type
_entity_poly.pdbx_seq_one_letter_code
_entity_poly.pdbx_strand_id
1 'polypeptide(L)'
;MSLAELQQLLTAAVSGLADARAHSERATGLLGEARQALVDAQAKADPWLPSQYAQAVEGLDQLLVRLSTAEDLVSGYRARL
;
A
#
# COMPACT_ATOMS: atom_id res chain seq x y z
N MET A 1 12.53 28.65 -7.72
CA MET A 1 11.62 27.52 -8.07
C MET A 1 10.53 28.08 -8.97
N SER A 2 10.46 27.61 -10.21
CA SER A 2 9.47 28.03 -11.19
C SER A 2 8.17 27.21 -11.08
N LEU A 3 7.06 27.72 -11.65
CA LEU A 3 5.80 26.99 -11.71
C LEU A 3 5.95 25.65 -12.44
N ALA A 4 6.74 25.62 -13.52
CA ALA A 4 7.02 24.41 -14.28
C ALA A 4 7.78 23.36 -13.44
N GLU A 5 8.77 23.79 -12.65
CA GLU A 5 9.49 22.91 -11.71
C GLU A 5 8.55 22.33 -10.65
N LEU A 6 7.63 23.15 -10.10
CA LEU A 6 6.64 22.69 -9.13
C LEU A 6 5.68 21.64 -9.73
N GLN A 7 5.18 21.88 -10.95
CA GLN A 7 4.32 20.93 -11.65
C GLN A 7 5.02 19.59 -11.93
N GLN A 8 6.31 19.62 -12.28
CA GLN A 8 7.10 18.41 -12.47
C GLN A 8 7.28 17.64 -11.17
N LEU A 9 7.62 18.32 -10.06
CA LEU A 9 7.77 17.68 -8.76
C LEU A 9 6.45 17.05 -8.27
N LEU A 10 5.32 17.74 -8.45
CA LEU A 10 4.00 17.20 -8.09
C LEU A 10 3.63 15.99 -8.96
N THR A 11 3.96 16.01 -10.24
CA THR A 11 3.73 14.87 -11.14
C THR A 11 4.56 13.65 -10.72
N ALA A 12 5.85 13.87 -10.39
CA ALA A 12 6.71 12.81 -9.86
C ALA A 12 6.20 12.25 -8.53
N ALA A 13 5.71 13.11 -7.63
CA ALA A 13 5.12 12.69 -6.36
C ALA A 13 3.87 11.82 -6.56
N VAL A 14 2.96 12.21 -7.46
CA VAL A 14 1.77 11.40 -7.78
C VAL A 14 2.16 10.05 -8.37
N SER A 15 3.13 9.99 -9.29
CA SER A 15 3.62 8.73 -9.84
C SER A 15 4.21 7.83 -8.75
N GLY A 16 5.04 8.38 -7.86
CA GLY A 16 5.63 7.61 -6.76
C GLY A 16 4.60 7.09 -5.76
N LEU A 17 3.52 7.85 -5.51
CA LEU A 17 2.41 7.40 -4.68
C LEU A 17 1.63 6.26 -5.32
N ALA A 18 1.38 6.34 -6.63
CA ALA A 18 0.72 5.28 -7.39
C ALA A 18 1.56 3.98 -7.39
N ASP A 19 2.88 4.09 -7.58
CA ASP A 19 3.79 2.95 -7.53
C ASP A 19 3.82 2.32 -6.12
N ALA A 20 3.92 3.16 -5.08
CA ALA A 20 3.89 2.69 -3.69
C ALA A 20 2.58 1.97 -3.34
N ARG A 21 1.45 2.46 -3.87
CA ARG A 21 0.14 1.82 -3.72
C ARG A 21 0.14 0.45 -4.40
N ALA A 22 0.56 0.37 -5.67
CA ALA A 22 0.60 -0.88 -6.41
C ALA A 22 1.49 -1.94 -5.72
N HIS A 23 2.64 -1.52 -5.18
CA HIS A 23 3.51 -2.41 -4.41
C HIS A 23 2.87 -2.88 -3.11
N SER A 24 2.15 -1.99 -2.41
CA SER A 24 1.46 -2.32 -1.16
C SER A 24 0.29 -3.28 -1.39
N GLU A 25 -0.51 -3.06 -2.44
CA GLU A 25 -1.59 -3.98 -2.85
C GLU A 25 -1.04 -5.35 -3.23
N ARG A 26 0.10 -5.40 -3.94
CA ARG A 26 0.79 -6.65 -4.25
C ARG A 26 1.31 -7.35 -2.99
N ALA A 27 1.84 -6.61 -2.03
CA ALA A 27 2.28 -7.18 -0.75
C ALA A 27 1.10 -7.81 0.02
N THR A 28 -0.07 -7.18 0.02
CA THR A 28 -1.29 -7.74 0.61
C THR A 28 -1.70 -9.05 -0.07
N GLY A 29 -1.63 -9.11 -1.41
CA GLY A 29 -1.89 -10.34 -2.16
C GLY A 29 -0.94 -11.48 -1.75
N LEU A 30 0.36 -11.20 -1.71
CA LEU A 30 1.39 -12.18 -1.33
C LEU A 30 1.21 -12.68 0.12
N LEU A 31 0.80 -11.81 1.04
CA LEU A 31 0.47 -12.22 2.41
C LEU A 31 -0.76 -13.12 2.46
N GLY A 32 -1.79 -12.84 1.66
CA GLY A 32 -2.96 -13.71 1.51
C GLY A 32 -2.58 -15.10 0.98
N GLU A 33 -1.76 -15.15 -0.07
CA GLU A 33 -1.24 -16.40 -0.64
C GLU A 33 -0.41 -17.19 0.38
N ALA A 34 0.47 -16.51 1.12
CA ALA A 34 1.28 -17.14 2.17
C ALA A 34 0.41 -17.71 3.30
N ARG A 35 -0.62 -16.99 3.73
CA ARG A 35 -1.60 -17.49 4.71
C ARG A 35 -2.27 -18.75 4.18
N GLN A 36 -2.74 -18.72 2.93
CA GLN A 36 -3.45 -19.85 2.33
C GLN A 36 -2.53 -21.08 2.27
N ALA A 37 -1.28 -20.92 1.81
CA ALA A 37 -0.31 -22.00 1.78
C ALA A 37 -0.03 -22.61 3.18
N LEU A 38 0.04 -21.77 4.22
CA LEU A 38 0.23 -22.23 5.61
C LEU A 38 -1.00 -22.98 6.15
N VAL A 39 -2.21 -22.51 5.82
CA VAL A 39 -3.46 -23.16 6.21
C VAL A 39 -3.58 -24.53 5.53
N ASP A 40 -3.35 -24.56 4.21
CA ASP A 40 -3.47 -25.77 3.39
C ASP A 40 -2.43 -26.83 3.80
N ALA A 41 -1.19 -26.41 4.09
CA ALA A 41 -0.14 -27.31 4.56
C ALA A 41 -0.45 -27.95 5.92
N GLN A 42 -1.22 -27.27 6.78
CA GLN A 42 -1.56 -27.78 8.10
C GLN A 42 -2.80 -28.68 8.10
N ALA A 43 -3.69 -28.54 7.12
CA ALA A 43 -4.89 -29.36 6.91
C ALA A 43 -5.69 -29.69 8.20
N LYS A 44 -5.80 -28.72 9.11
CA LYS A 44 -6.46 -28.87 10.42
C LYS A 44 -7.49 -27.77 10.67
N ALA A 45 -8.43 -28.04 11.58
CA ALA A 45 -9.56 -27.17 11.85
C ALA A 45 -9.17 -25.79 12.42
N ASP A 46 -8.06 -25.70 13.16
CA ASP A 46 -7.50 -24.45 13.68
C ASP A 46 -6.03 -24.30 13.27
N PRO A 47 -5.77 -23.77 12.05
CA PRO A 47 -4.42 -23.58 11.53
C PRO A 47 -3.67 -22.52 12.34
N TRP A 48 -2.44 -22.84 12.72
CA TRP A 48 -1.59 -21.85 13.36
C TRP A 48 -1.13 -20.81 12.33
N LEU A 49 -1.12 -19.54 12.72
CA LEU A 49 -0.54 -18.45 11.95
C LEU A 49 0.55 -17.74 12.77
N PRO A 50 1.64 -17.28 12.14
CA PRO A 50 2.64 -16.46 12.81
C PRO A 50 2.02 -15.18 13.37
N SER A 51 2.44 -14.75 14.56
CA SER A 51 1.95 -13.50 15.17
C SER A 51 2.28 -12.27 14.32
N GLN A 52 3.37 -12.34 13.54
CA GLN A 52 3.78 -11.32 12.59
C GLN A 52 2.77 -11.15 11.45
N TYR A 53 1.96 -12.16 11.14
CA TYR A 53 0.95 -12.07 10.09
C TYR A 53 -0.07 -10.97 10.40
N ALA A 54 -0.63 -10.97 11.60
CA ALA A 54 -1.60 -9.95 12.02
C ALA A 54 -1.00 -8.54 11.97
N GLN A 55 0.25 -8.39 12.44
CA GLN A 55 0.97 -7.12 12.42
C GLN A 55 1.27 -6.65 10.99
N ALA A 56 1.62 -7.57 10.08
CA ALA A 56 1.90 -7.24 8.69
C ALA A 56 0.63 -6.82 7.94
N VAL A 57 -0.50 -7.49 8.17
CA VAL A 57 -1.81 -7.12 7.62
C VAL A 57 -2.20 -5.73 8.10
N GLU A 58 -2.18 -5.49 9.42
CA GLU A 58 -2.52 -4.20 9.99
C GLU A 58 -1.60 -3.08 9.48
N GLY A 59 -0.29 -3.35 9.40
CA GLY A 59 0.69 -2.39 8.87
C GLY A 59 0.44 -2.02 7.41
N LEU A 60 0.07 -2.98 6.57
CA LEU A 60 -0.26 -2.73 5.16
C LEU A 60 -1.57 -1.97 4.99
N ASP A 61 -2.59 -2.29 5.79
CA ASP A 61 -3.86 -1.56 5.77
C ASP A 61 -3.64 -0.08 6.16
N GLN A 62 -2.88 0.17 7.22
CA GLN A 62 -2.52 1.54 7.63
C GLN A 62 -1.70 2.26 6.56
N LEU A 63 -0.78 1.55 5.89
CA LEU A 63 0.02 2.12 4.80
C LEU A 63 -0.84 2.51 3.60
N LEU A 64 -1.77 1.64 3.18
CA LEU A 64 -2.68 1.91 2.06
C LEU A 64 -3.59 3.13 2.35
N VAL A 65 -4.11 3.24 3.58
CA VAL A 65 -4.90 4.42 4.00
C VAL A 65 -4.06 5.70 3.92
N ARG A 66 -2.82 5.66 4.39
CA ARG A 66 -1.89 6.80 4.32
C ARG A 66 -1.56 7.18 2.88
N LEU A 67 -1.31 6.21 2.01
CA LEU A 67 -1.03 6.45 0.59
C LEU A 67 -2.23 7.07 -0.12
N SER A 68 -3.44 6.56 0.11
CA SER A 68 -4.68 7.15 -0.42
C SER A 68 -4.85 8.60 0.03
N THR A 69 -4.61 8.87 1.31
CA THR A 69 -4.73 10.23 1.85
C THR A 69 -3.69 11.17 1.23
N ALA A 70 -2.46 10.70 1.05
CA ALA A 70 -1.40 11.48 0.40
C ALA A 70 -1.74 11.77 -1.08
N GLU A 71 -2.28 10.78 -1.80
CA GLU A 71 -2.72 10.93 -3.18
C GLU A 71 -3.83 11.97 -3.32
N ASP A 72 -4.83 11.94 -2.44
CA ASP A 72 -5.92 12.93 -2.40
C ASP A 72 -5.39 14.35 -2.14
N LEU A 73 -4.46 14.50 -1.19
CA LEU A 73 -3.87 15.80 -0.86
C LEU A 73 -3.04 16.37 -2.01
N VAL A 74 -2.17 15.58 -2.62
CA VAL A 74 -1.30 16.02 -3.73
C VAL A 74 -2.14 16.32 -4.97
N SER A 75 -3.11 15.47 -5.28
CA SER A 75 -4.03 15.69 -6.41
C SER A 75 -4.89 16.92 -6.21
N GLY A 76 -5.43 17.12 -5.00
CA GLY A 76 -6.21 18.30 -4.63
C GLY A 76 -5.40 19.59 -4.68
N TYR A 77 -4.12 19.55 -4.30
CA TYR A 77 -3.22 20.70 -4.44
C TYR A 77 -2.92 21.00 -5.92
N ARG A 78 -2.59 19.97 -6.72
CA ARG A 78 -2.34 20.12 -8.15
C ARG A 78 -3.53 20.69 -8.92
N ALA A 79 -4.76 20.33 -8.54
CA ALA A 79 -5.98 20.84 -9.19
C ALA A 79 -6.27 22.32 -8.90
N ARG A 80 -5.62 22.92 -7.88
CA ARG A 80 -5.80 24.32 -7.49
C ARG A 80 -4.69 25.24 -8.00
N LEU A 81 -3.62 24.67 -8.56
CA LEU A 81 -2.53 25.38 -9.24
C LEU A 81 -2.89 25.62 -10.71
#